data_AF-A0A3P6RIH5-F1
#
_entry.id   AF-A0A3P6RIH5-F1
#
_cell.length_a   1.000
_cell.length_b   1.000
_cell.length_c   1.000
_cell.angle_alpha   90.00
_cell.angle_beta   90.00
_cell.angle_gamma   90.00
#
_symmetry.space_group_name_H-M   'P 1'
#
loop_
_entity.id
_entity.type
_entity.pdbx_description
1 polymer ?
#
loop_
_entity_poly.entity_id
_entity_poly.type
_entity_poly.pdbx_seq_one_letter_code
_entity_poly.pdbx_strand_id
1 'polypeptide(L)'
;MLVIPVYIIAAGPAFDNETRKADEPLQYMVVTDANRLSLMVYSRDPHIFFQKYNKDVLEFMEKKGFGGRVFWNSPRPIYQGPDCEWPSEKEVFARRVLKNQELAERSKNGTAEPTMSGMPLADMLRDPKKTLERLVGTQGH
;
A
#
# COMPACT_ATOMS: atom_id res chain seq x y z
N MET A 1 14.50 -5.92 19.32
CA MET A 1 13.32 -5.66 18.46
C MET A 1 12.60 -6.99 18.31
N LEU A 2 11.47 -7.17 19.01
CA LEU A 2 10.74 -8.43 19.00
C LEU A 2 9.82 -8.42 17.76
N VAL A 3 10.06 -9.31 16.80
CA VAL A 3 9.22 -9.43 15.60
C VAL A 3 7.98 -10.23 16.02
N ILE A 4 6.84 -9.56 16.10
CA ILE A 4 5.57 -10.21 16.39
C ILE A 4 5.00 -10.75 15.07
N PRO A 5 4.78 -12.07 14.94
CA PRO A 5 4.19 -12.64 13.73
C PRO A 5 2.74 -12.16 13.58
N VAL A 6 2.41 -11.73 12.37
CA VAL A 6 1.06 -11.32 11.97
C VAL A 6 0.40 -12.41 11.12
N TYR A 7 -0.89 -12.62 11.34
CA TYR A 7 -1.71 -13.66 10.73
C TYR A 7 -2.90 -13.04 10.02
N ILE A 8 -3.17 -13.49 8.80
CA ILE A 8 -4.39 -13.16 8.06
C ILE A 8 -5.49 -14.10 8.53
N ILE A 9 -6.55 -13.54 9.13
CA ILE A 9 -7.67 -14.32 9.67
C ILE A 9 -8.91 -14.30 8.77
N ALA A 10 -8.96 -13.34 7.84
CA ALA A 10 -9.96 -13.28 6.79
C ALA A 10 -9.40 -12.55 5.57
N ALA A 11 -9.80 -12.97 4.38
CA ALA A 11 -9.62 -12.25 3.13
C ALA A 11 -10.89 -12.45 2.31
N GLY A 12 -11.28 -11.47 1.51
CA GLY A 12 -12.52 -11.57 0.74
C GLY A 12 -12.65 -10.53 -0.38
N PRO A 13 -13.75 -10.60 -1.14
CA PRO A 13 -14.80 -11.62 -1.07
C PRO A 13 -14.45 -12.93 -1.80
N ALA A 14 -13.53 -12.90 -2.76
CA ALA A 14 -13.26 -14.04 -3.65
C ALA A 14 -12.28 -15.08 -3.10
N PHE A 15 -11.91 -15.01 -1.82
CA PHE A 15 -11.01 -16.00 -1.23
C PHE A 15 -11.80 -17.21 -0.76
N ASP A 16 -11.61 -18.34 -1.43
CA ASP A 16 -12.13 -19.61 -0.96
C ASP A 16 -11.14 -20.26 0.02
N ASN A 17 -11.59 -20.45 1.26
CA ASN A 17 -10.80 -21.06 2.33
C ASN A 17 -10.48 -22.54 2.05
N GLU A 18 -11.28 -23.24 1.25
CA GLU A 18 -11.09 -24.66 0.95
C GLU A 18 -10.06 -24.86 -0.15
N THR A 19 -10.17 -24.12 -1.26
CA THR A 19 -9.25 -24.24 -2.39
C THR A 19 -8.01 -23.34 -2.26
N ARG A 20 -8.00 -22.39 -1.31
CA ARG A 20 -6.98 -21.34 -1.16
C ARG A 20 -6.74 -20.54 -2.44
N LYS A 21 -7.75 -20.50 -3.32
CA LYS A 21 -7.71 -19.74 -4.56
C LYS A 21 -8.56 -18.49 -4.43
N ALA A 22 -8.12 -17.45 -5.11
CA ALA A 22 -8.87 -16.23 -5.28
C ALA A 22 -9.21 -16.09 -6.76
N ASP A 23 -10.49 -16.23 -7.10
CA ASP A 23 -10.96 -16.09 -8.49
C ASP A 23 -10.96 -14.63 -8.95
N GLU A 24 -11.06 -13.69 -8.00
CA GLU A 24 -10.99 -12.25 -8.22
C GLU A 24 -9.96 -11.60 -7.29
N PRO A 25 -9.44 -10.41 -7.62
CA PRO A 25 -8.55 -9.67 -6.72
C PRO A 25 -9.22 -9.42 -5.37
N LEU A 26 -8.52 -9.82 -4.31
CA LEU A 26 -8.93 -9.56 -2.93
C LEU A 26 -9.15 -8.07 -2.69
N GLN A 27 -10.31 -7.74 -2.13
CA GLN A 27 -10.73 -6.37 -1.85
C GLN A 27 -10.36 -5.94 -0.43
N TYR A 28 -10.36 -6.89 0.51
CA TYR A 28 -9.95 -6.63 1.89
C TYR A 28 -9.27 -7.83 2.53
N MET A 29 -8.50 -7.56 3.59
CA MET A 29 -7.92 -8.56 4.48
C MET A 29 -7.95 -8.08 5.92
N VAL A 30 -8.20 -9.01 6.83
CA VAL A 30 -8.20 -8.79 8.28
C VAL A 30 -6.98 -9.50 8.86
N VAL A 31 -6.15 -8.74 9.55
CA VAL A 31 -4.85 -9.16 10.05
C VAL A 31 -4.78 -8.93 11.55
N THR A 32 -4.24 -9.90 12.29
CA THR A 32 -4.03 -9.82 13.73
C THR A 32 -2.74 -10.52 14.13
N ASP A 33 -2.20 -10.20 15.30
CA ASP A 33 -1.12 -10.97 15.93
C ASP A 33 -1.63 -12.22 16.66
N ALA A 34 -0.71 -13.11 17.06
CA ALA A 34 -1.01 -14.33 17.81
C ALA A 34 -1.76 -14.07 19.13
N ASN A 35 -1.48 -12.95 19.79
CA ASN A 35 -2.07 -12.62 21.09
C ASN A 35 -3.35 -11.79 20.97
N ARG A 36 -3.81 -11.48 19.75
CA ARG A 36 -5.01 -10.67 19.48
C ARG A 36 -4.95 -9.28 20.14
N LEU A 37 -3.76 -8.72 20.29
CA LEU A 37 -3.53 -7.39 20.85
C LEU A 37 -3.55 -6.29 19.80
N SER A 38 -3.30 -6.65 18.55
CA SER A 38 -3.26 -5.76 17.40
C SER A 38 -4.22 -6.27 16.33
N LEU A 39 -5.02 -5.37 15.79
CA LEU A 39 -5.98 -5.66 14.74
C LEU A 39 -5.85 -4.61 13.65
N MET A 40 -5.72 -5.08 12.41
CA MET A 40 -5.59 -4.24 11.23
C MET A 40 -6.52 -4.77 10.14
N VAL A 41 -7.28 -3.86 9.53
CA VAL A 41 -8.10 -4.17 8.36
C VAL A 41 -7.56 -3.36 7.19
N TYR A 42 -7.10 -4.06 6.16
CA TYR A 42 -6.64 -3.44 4.93
C TYR A 42 -7.71 -3.60 3.86
N SER A 43 -7.98 -2.52 3.13
CA SER A 43 -8.88 -2.51 1.98
C SER A 43 -8.18 -1.91 0.77
N ARG A 44 -8.56 -2.34 -0.43
CA ARG A 44 -8.05 -1.73 -1.68
C ARG A 44 -8.68 -0.36 -1.93
N ASP A 45 -9.98 -0.27 -1.73
CA ASP A 45 -10.74 0.96 -1.83
C ASP A 45 -11.51 1.16 -0.51
N PRO A 46 -11.18 2.20 0.28
CA PRO A 46 -11.82 2.45 1.55
C PRO A 46 -13.31 2.78 1.38
N HIS A 47 -13.69 3.47 0.31
CA HIS A 47 -15.07 3.89 0.07
C HIS A 47 -15.97 2.67 -0.21
N ILE A 48 -15.52 1.79 -1.11
CA ILE A 48 -16.23 0.53 -1.41
C ILE A 48 -16.31 -0.35 -0.17
N PHE A 49 -15.22 -0.42 0.62
CA PHE A 49 -15.20 -1.21 1.85
C PHE A 49 -16.25 -0.76 2.86
N PHE A 50 -16.30 0.55 3.15
CA PHE A 50 -17.28 1.10 4.09
C PHE A 50 -18.73 0.93 3.64
N GLN A 51 -18.98 0.92 2.33
CA GLN A 51 -20.32 0.73 1.77
C GLN A 51 -20.78 -0.72 1.76
N LYS A 52 -19.92 -1.66 1.37
CA LYS A 52 -20.31 -3.04 1.07
C LYS A 52 -19.88 -4.07 2.10
N TYR A 53 -18.70 -3.91 2.70
CA TYR A 53 -18.06 -4.99 3.46
C TYR A 53 -17.93 -4.70 4.96
N ASN A 54 -18.02 -3.43 5.36
CA ASN A 54 -17.77 -3.02 6.73
C ASN A 54 -18.67 -3.71 7.77
N LYS A 55 -19.98 -3.85 7.48
CA LYS A 55 -20.91 -4.52 8.40
C LYS A 55 -20.53 -5.99 8.63
N ASP A 56 -20.29 -6.73 7.55
CA ASP A 56 -19.98 -8.15 7.61
C ASP A 56 -18.63 -8.41 8.28
N VAL A 57 -17.65 -7.54 8.02
CA VAL A 57 -16.32 -7.62 8.65
C VAL A 57 -16.39 -7.29 10.14
N LEU A 58 -17.18 -6.29 10.55
CA LEU A 58 -17.41 -5.99 11.97
C LEU A 58 -18.08 -7.16 12.70
N GLU A 59 -19.09 -7.79 12.09
CA GLU A 59 -19.75 -8.97 12.68
C GLU A 59 -18.79 -10.17 12.77
N PHE A 60 -17.96 -10.39 11.75
CA PHE A 60 -16.90 -11.40 11.80
C PHE A 60 -15.91 -11.13 12.94
N MET A 61 -15.47 -9.88 13.11
CA MET A 61 -14.54 -9.49 14.16
C MET A 61 -15.15 -9.67 15.55
N GLU A 62 -16.42 -9.32 15.74
CA GLU A 62 -17.15 -9.54 16.99
C GLU A 62 -17.20 -11.03 17.37
N LYS A 63 -17.53 -11.90 16.41
CA LYS A 63 -17.51 -13.37 16.62
C LYS A 63 -16.12 -13.92 16.95
N LYS A 64 -15.05 -13.23 16.52
CA LYS A 64 -13.65 -13.59 16.83
C LYS A 64 -13.13 -12.99 18.14
N GLY A 65 -13.96 -12.22 18.85
CA GLY A 65 -13.63 -11.61 20.14
C GLY A 65 -12.99 -10.22 20.04
N PHE A 66 -13.03 -9.60 18.86
CA PHE A 66 -12.66 -8.20 18.64
C PHE A 66 -13.93 -7.35 18.65
N GLY A 67 -14.09 -6.50 19.66
CA GLY A 67 -15.33 -5.75 19.90
C GLY A 67 -16.43 -6.53 20.64
N GLY A 68 -17.61 -5.91 20.76
CA GLY A 68 -18.76 -6.46 21.48
C GLY A 68 -18.81 -6.04 22.96
N ARG A 69 -18.83 -7.02 23.87
CA ARG A 69 -19.03 -6.85 25.33
C ARG A 69 -17.92 -6.10 26.07
N VAL A 70 -16.74 -6.02 25.48
CA VAL A 70 -15.53 -5.47 26.12
C VAL A 70 -15.11 -4.20 25.37
N PHE A 71 -15.47 -3.04 25.94
CA PHE A 71 -15.34 -1.74 25.27
C PHE A 71 -13.89 -1.37 24.92
N TRP A 72 -12.90 -1.91 25.63
CA TRP A 72 -11.49 -1.61 25.39
C TRP A 72 -10.87 -2.38 24.22
N ASN A 73 -11.50 -3.46 23.74
CA ASN A 73 -11.03 -4.25 22.60
C ASN A 73 -11.85 -4.01 21.32
N SER A 74 -12.56 -2.88 21.24
CA SER A 74 -13.42 -2.57 20.09
C SER A 74 -12.59 -2.00 18.93
N PRO A 75 -12.74 -2.53 17.70
CA PRO A 75 -12.06 -2.00 16.53
C PRO A 75 -12.44 -0.53 16.32
N ARG A 76 -11.44 0.33 16.08
CA ARG A 76 -11.66 1.74 15.77
C ARG A 76 -11.44 2.00 14.28
N PRO A 77 -12.40 2.63 13.59
CA PRO A 77 -12.21 2.99 12.20
C PRO A 77 -11.15 4.08 12.07
N ILE A 78 -10.27 3.93 11.09
CA ILE A 78 -9.34 4.98 10.67
C ILE A 78 -10.06 5.80 9.61
N TYR A 79 -10.11 7.12 9.80
CA TYR A 79 -10.73 8.02 8.85
C TYR A 79 -9.94 8.03 7.53
N GLN A 80 -10.65 7.84 6.42
CA GLN A 80 -10.11 7.82 5.06
C GLN A 80 -11.02 8.65 4.14
N GLY A 81 -11.08 9.96 4.42
CA GLY A 81 -11.95 10.90 3.74
C GLY A 81 -11.42 11.42 2.41
N PRO A 82 -12.21 12.25 1.70
CA PRO A 82 -11.80 12.89 0.44
C PRO A 82 -10.69 13.94 0.62
N ASP A 83 -10.44 14.36 1.87
CA ASP A 83 -9.35 15.22 2.30
C ASP A 83 -8.02 14.47 2.48
N CYS A 84 -8.04 13.13 2.50
CA CYS A 84 -6.82 12.34 2.50
C CYS A 84 -6.15 12.40 1.12
N GLU A 85 -4.99 13.05 1.06
CA GLU A 85 -4.19 13.14 -0.16
C GLU A 85 -3.49 11.80 -0.44
N TRP A 86 -4.03 11.06 -1.40
CA TRP A 86 -3.46 9.80 -1.87
C TRP A 86 -2.61 10.00 -3.11
N PRO A 87 -1.42 9.39 -3.19
CA PRO A 87 -0.58 9.52 -4.36
C PRO A 87 -1.27 8.88 -5.57
N SER A 88 -1.32 9.61 -6.68
CA SER A 88 -1.89 9.11 -7.93
C SER A 88 -1.08 7.94 -8.50
N GLU A 89 -1.67 7.12 -9.38
CA GLU A 89 -0.94 6.02 -10.03
C GLU A 89 0.32 6.51 -10.76
N LYS A 90 0.24 7.68 -11.41
CA LYS A 90 1.36 8.30 -12.10
C LYS A 90 2.47 8.68 -11.13
N GLU A 91 2.11 9.22 -9.98
CA GLU A 91 3.05 9.57 -8.93
C GLU A 91 3.69 8.33 -8.30
N VAL A 92 2.91 7.29 -8.00
CA VAL A 92 3.42 6.01 -7.50
C VAL A 92 4.38 5.38 -8.51
N PHE A 93 4.04 5.41 -9.80
CA PHE A 93 4.90 4.93 -10.88
C PHE A 93 6.20 5.73 -10.95
N ALA A 94 6.13 7.06 -10.97
CA ALA A 94 7.31 7.92 -10.99
C ALA A 94 8.22 7.66 -9.77
N ARG A 95 7.65 7.59 -8.56
CA ARG A 95 8.40 7.27 -7.33
C ARG A 95 9.07 5.88 -7.42
N ARG A 96 8.40 4.87 -7.99
CA ARG A 96 8.98 3.53 -8.18
C ARG A 96 10.11 3.54 -9.20
N VAL A 97 9.94 4.22 -10.34
CA VAL A 97 10.96 4.31 -11.38
C VAL A 97 12.21 5.02 -10.84
N LEU A 98 12.03 6.16 -10.18
CA LEU A 98 13.15 6.92 -9.59
C LEU A 98 13.88 6.09 -8.52
N LYS A 99 13.14 5.39 -7.66
CA LYS A 99 13.74 4.50 -6.64
C LYS A 99 14.51 3.33 -7.28
N ASN A 100 13.99 2.74 -8.36
CA ASN A 100 14.68 1.67 -9.07
C ASN A 100 15.95 2.17 -9.77
N GLN A 101 15.93 3.40 -10.30
CA GLN A 101 17.11 4.04 -10.88
C GLN A 101 18.17 4.31 -9.81
N GLU A 102 17.80 4.88 -8.67
CA GLU A 102 18.71 5.10 -7.53
C GLU A 102 19.35 3.78 -7.07
N LEU A 103 18.56 2.71 -6.95
CA LEU A 103 19.08 1.39 -6.58
C LEU A 103 20.03 0.83 -7.64
N ALA A 104 19.75 1.03 -8.92
CA ALA A 104 20.60 0.59 -10.03
C ALA A 104 21.92 1.39 -10.09
N GLU A 105 21.89 2.69 -9.82
CA GLU A 105 23.08 3.53 -9.71
C GLU A 105 23.91 3.15 -8.49
N ARG A 106 23.26 2.90 -7.35
CA ARG A 106 23.93 2.41 -6.14
C ARG A 106 24.56 1.04 -6.35
N SER A 107 23.90 0.14 -7.07
CA SER A 107 24.48 -1.17 -7.40
C SER A 107 25.66 -1.06 -8.36
N LYS A 108 25.60 -0.13 -9.32
CA LYS A 108 26.70 0.18 -10.25
C LYS A 108 27.89 0.83 -9.53
N ASN A 109 27.64 1.77 -8.63
CA ASN A 109 28.68 2.39 -7.80
C ASN A 109 29.28 1.41 -6.78
N GLY A 110 28.56 0.33 -6.44
CA GLY A 110 29.10 -0.78 -5.66
C GLY A 110 29.98 -1.76 -6.46
N THR A 111 30.06 -1.62 -7.79
CA THR A 111 30.79 -2.55 -8.68
C THR A 111 31.70 -1.88 -9.73
N ALA A 112 31.84 -0.55 -9.77
CA ALA A 112 32.65 0.12 -10.80
C ALA A 112 33.76 1.01 -10.21
N GLU A 113 35.00 0.60 -10.47
CA GLU A 113 36.16 1.51 -10.59
C GLU A 113 35.91 2.60 -11.64
N PRO A 114 36.60 3.76 -11.57
CA PRO A 114 36.17 4.96 -12.24
C PRO A 114 36.64 4.98 -13.70
N THR A 115 35.71 5.09 -14.65
CA THR A 115 36.06 5.66 -15.97
C THR A 115 34.85 6.34 -16.60
N MET A 116 34.90 7.67 -16.68
CA MET A 116 33.97 8.51 -17.43
C MET A 116 34.36 8.53 -18.92
N SER A 117 33.39 8.53 -19.83
CA SER A 117 33.18 9.66 -20.76
C SER A 117 31.99 9.45 -21.72
N GLY A 118 31.20 10.51 -21.86
CA GLY A 118 30.63 10.95 -23.15
C GLY A 118 29.40 10.23 -23.71
N MET A 119 28.19 10.66 -23.31
CA MET A 119 26.97 10.57 -24.16
C MET A 119 25.92 11.64 -23.78
N PRO A 120 25.06 12.07 -24.73
CA PRO A 120 24.15 13.23 -24.64
C PRO A 120 22.91 13.00 -23.76
N LEU A 121 23.01 12.12 -22.76
CA LEU A 121 22.03 11.90 -21.70
C LEU A 121 22.32 12.78 -20.47
N ALA A 122 23.52 13.37 -20.40
CA ALA A 122 23.98 14.22 -19.30
C ALA A 122 23.15 15.50 -19.12
N ASP A 123 22.55 16.03 -20.19
CA ASP A 123 21.68 17.21 -20.10
C ASP A 123 20.25 16.88 -19.64
N MET A 124 19.83 15.61 -19.70
CA MET A 124 18.54 15.13 -19.16
C MET A 124 18.62 14.82 -17.66
N LEU A 125 19.83 14.54 -17.16
CA LEU A 125 20.16 14.21 -15.76
C LEU A 125 20.37 15.45 -14.87
N ARG A 126 20.43 16.66 -15.44
CA ARG A 126 20.79 17.86 -14.68
C ARG A 126 19.68 18.39 -13.77
N ASP A 127 18.41 18.32 -14.18
CA ASP A 127 17.29 18.89 -13.40
C ASP A 127 15.99 18.06 -13.53
N PRO A 128 15.89 16.92 -12.84
CA PRO A 128 14.67 16.10 -12.85
C PRO A 128 13.42 16.84 -12.35
N LYS A 129 13.59 17.88 -11.50
CA LYS A 129 12.49 18.74 -11.04
C LYS A 129 11.80 19.49 -12.17
N LYS A 130 12.56 19.97 -13.16
CA LYS A 130 12.03 20.77 -14.28
C LYS A 130 11.24 19.93 -15.28
N THR A 131 11.60 18.65 -15.42
CA THR A 131 10.84 17.68 -16.22
C THR A 131 9.52 17.29 -15.52
N LEU A 132 9.54 17.18 -14.19
CA LEU A 132 8.33 16.98 -13.37
C LEU A 132 7.34 18.13 -13.51
N GLU A 133 7.81 19.39 -13.45
CA GLU A 133 6.95 20.58 -13.63
C GLU A 133 6.23 20.61 -14.99
N ARG A 134 6.91 20.16 -16.06
CA ARG A 134 6.31 20.10 -17.41
C ARG A 134 5.24 19.02 -17.54
N LEU A 135 5.42 17.88 -16.87
CA LEU A 135 4.47 16.76 -16.90
C LEU A 135 3.24 17.01 -16.02
N VAL A 136 3.38 17.84 -14.98
CA VAL A 136 2.29 18.23 -14.07
C VAL A 136 1.54 19.47 -14.60
N GLY A 137 2.24 20.40 -15.29
CA GLY A 137 1.67 21.67 -15.76
C GLY A 137 0.88 21.64 -17.07
N THR A 138 0.78 20.50 -17.76
CA THR A 138 -0.02 20.38 -18.99
C THR A 138 -1.44 19.90 -18.70
N GLN A 139 -2.17 20.70 -17.93
CA GLN A 139 -3.63 20.64 -17.86
C GLN A 139 -4.15 22.08 -17.85
N GLY A 140 -4.34 22.66 -19.03
CA GLY A 140 -4.84 24.02 -19.17
C GLY A 140 -4.57 24.63 -20.55
N HIS A 141 -5.21 24.10 -21.58
CA HIS A 141 -5.93 24.81 -22.65
C HIS A 141 -6.57 23.82 -23.62
#